data_AF-A0A972SEZ6-F1
#
_entry.id   AF-A0A972SEZ6-F1
#
_cell.length_a   1.000
_cell.length_b   1.000
_cell.length_c   1.000
_cell.angle_alpha   90.00
_cell.angle_beta   90.00
_cell.angle_gamma   90.00
#
_symmetry.space_group_name_H-M   'P 1'
#
loop_
_entity.id
_entity.type
_entity.pdbx_description
1 polymer ?
#
loop_
_entity_poly.entity_id
_entity_poly.type
_entity_poly.pdbx_seq_one_letter_code
_entity_poly.pdbx_strand_id
1 'polypeptide(L)'
;MSETAPFLKGCNGCGACTAVCPPALFINFSPRRLVESLLEPDEEVLNELLTRLVWACSLCFACSSVCPLGTDPARLVLYLRRLAYERGKAQQAVKACSQLLGGES
;
A
#
# COMPACT_ATOMS: atom_id res chain seq x y z
N MET A 1 12.71 -2.13 9.05
CA MET A 1 12.35 -0.71 8.85
C MET A 1 13.27 0.03 7.85
N SER A 2 14.30 -0.61 7.27
CA SER A 2 15.20 0.04 6.30
C SER A 2 14.75 -0.01 4.83
N GLU A 3 13.84 -0.90 4.44
CA GLU A 3 13.46 -1.08 3.02
C GLU A 3 12.32 -0.17 2.52
N THR A 4 11.49 0.38 3.41
CA THR A 4 10.41 1.33 3.05
C THR A 4 10.96 2.75 2.79
N ALA A 5 12.17 3.02 3.28
CA ALA A 5 12.80 4.34 3.35
C ALA A 5 12.93 5.12 2.02
N PRO A 6 13.20 4.51 0.83
CA PRO A 6 13.34 5.30 -0.39
C PRO A 6 12.01 5.84 -0.93
N PHE A 7 10.88 5.22 -0.56
CA PHE A 7 9.56 5.55 -1.12
C PHE A 7 8.68 6.40 -0.18
N LEU A 8 9.03 6.46 1.10
CA LEU A 8 8.34 7.25 2.12
C LEU A 8 9.20 8.45 2.53
N LYS A 9 9.01 9.59 1.86
CA LYS A 9 9.78 10.83 2.14
C LYS A 9 9.09 11.76 3.13
N GLY A 10 7.76 11.72 3.18
CA GLY A 10 6.93 12.53 4.08
C GLY A 10 5.50 12.73 3.58
N CYS A 11 4.66 13.33 4.42
CA CYS A 11 3.29 13.69 4.08
C CYS A 11 2.92 14.99 4.80
N ASN A 12 2.27 15.92 4.09
CA ASN A 12 1.71 17.15 4.65
C ASN A 12 0.17 17.17 4.61
N GLY A 13 -0.46 16.03 4.31
CA GLY A 13 -1.92 15.91 4.27
C GLY A 13 -2.61 16.59 3.08
N CYS A 14 -1.89 17.05 2.04
CA CYS A 14 -2.48 17.85 0.94
C CYS A 14 -3.60 17.16 0.14
N GLY A 15 -3.69 15.82 0.14
CA GLY A 15 -4.78 15.09 -0.50
C GLY A 15 -4.69 14.93 -2.02
N ALA A 16 -3.64 15.43 -2.68
CA ALA A 16 -3.45 15.29 -4.13
C ALA A 16 -3.52 13.83 -4.61
N CYS A 17 -2.90 12.91 -3.85
CA CYS A 17 -2.94 11.48 -4.15
C CYS A 17 -4.35 10.87 -4.01
N THR A 18 -5.17 11.35 -3.06
CA THR A 18 -6.55 10.86 -2.88
C THR A 18 -7.44 11.32 -4.02
N ALA A 19 -7.29 12.57 -4.48
CA ALA A 19 -8.09 13.14 -5.57
C ALA A 19 -7.95 12.39 -6.91
N VAL A 20 -6.77 11.81 -7.17
CA VAL A 20 -6.50 11.03 -8.40
C VAL A 20 -6.71 9.52 -8.23
N CYS A 21 -7.10 9.05 -7.06
CA CYS A 21 -7.17 7.63 -6.75
C CYS A 21 -8.57 7.07 -7.06
N PRO A 22 -8.74 6.18 -8.07
CA PRO A 22 -10.06 5.63 -8.37
C PRO A 22 -10.64 4.82 -7.19
N PRO A 23 -9.87 3.97 -6.48
CA PRO A 23 -10.36 3.31 -5.28
C PRO A 23 -10.82 4.27 -4.19
N ALA A 24 -10.28 5.49 -4.08
CA ALA A 24 -10.72 6.43 -3.05
C ALA A 24 -12.15 6.97 -3.28
N LEU A 25 -12.66 6.86 -4.49
CA LEU A 25 -14.03 7.31 -4.83
C LEU A 25 -15.07 6.21 -4.59
N PHE A 26 -14.71 4.95 -4.82
CA PHE A 26 -15.67 3.83 -4.82
C PHE A 26 -15.45 2.82 -3.70
N ILE A 27 -14.29 2.88 -3.03
CA ILE A 27 -13.86 1.93 -2.00
C ILE A 27 -13.34 2.74 -0.80
N ASN A 28 -13.45 2.22 0.41
CA ASN A 28 -12.87 2.82 1.61
C ASN A 28 -11.33 2.67 1.63
N PHE A 29 -10.63 3.17 0.61
CA PHE A 29 -9.17 3.17 0.49
C PHE A 29 -8.68 4.59 0.22
N SER A 30 -7.67 5.04 0.95
CA SER A 30 -7.06 6.35 0.69
C SER A 30 -5.54 6.22 0.69
N PRO A 31 -4.86 6.56 -0.43
CA PRO A 31 -3.40 6.52 -0.47
C PRO A 31 -2.78 7.53 0.50
N ARG A 32 -3.48 8.65 0.80
CA ARG A 32 -3.05 9.59 1.83
C ARG A 32 -3.04 8.95 3.22
N ARG A 33 -4.16 8.32 3.62
CA ARG A 33 -4.26 7.66 4.93
C ARG A 33 -3.24 6.54 5.07
N LEU A 34 -3.02 5.77 4.01
CA LEU A 34 -1.98 4.75 3.98
C LEU A 34 -0.60 5.34 4.28
N VAL A 35 -0.24 6.47 3.67
CA VAL A 35 1.05 7.13 3.94
C VAL A 35 1.11 7.68 5.36
N GLU A 36 0.05 8.33 5.84
CA GLU A 36 -0.05 8.86 7.21
C GLU A 36 0.15 7.73 8.25
N SER A 37 -0.52 6.59 8.07
CA SER A 37 -0.37 5.41 8.93
C SER A 37 1.01 4.75 8.88
N LEU A 38 1.82 5.04 7.86
CA LEU A 38 3.20 4.54 7.79
C LEU A 38 4.20 5.49 8.44
N LEU A 39 3.87 6.79 8.53
CA LEU A 39 4.67 7.77 9.25
C LEU A 39 4.46 7.64 10.77
N GLU A 40 3.22 7.38 11.18
CA GLU A 40 2.83 7.13 12.56
C GLU A 40 2.21 5.72 12.64
N PRO A 41 3.06 4.68 12.74
CA PRO A 41 2.58 3.30 12.71
C PRO A 41 1.77 2.96 13.95
N ASP A 42 0.53 2.54 13.69
CA ASP A 42 -0.35 1.85 14.63
C ASP A 42 -0.48 0.38 14.17
N GLU A 43 -0.22 -0.58 15.07
CA GLU A 43 -0.17 -2.01 14.72
C GLU A 43 -1.53 -2.56 14.25
N GLU A 44 -2.63 -2.05 14.81
CA GLU A 44 -3.98 -2.48 14.43
C GLU A 44 -4.32 -1.97 13.03
N VAL A 45 -4.01 -0.70 12.76
CA VAL A 45 -4.16 -0.09 11.44
C VAL A 45 -3.27 -0.77 10.41
N LEU A 46 -2.02 -1.07 10.75
CA LEU A 46 -1.10 -1.77 9.85
C LEU A 46 -1.62 -3.17 9.51
N ASN A 47 -2.21 -3.87 10.48
CA ASN A 47 -2.82 -5.17 10.25
C ASN A 47 -4.02 -5.10 9.29
N GLU A 48 -4.89 -4.11 9.45
CA GLU A 48 -6.01 -3.86 8.54
C GLU A 48 -5.51 -3.50 7.13
N LEU A 49 -4.48 -2.65 7.05
CA LEU A 49 -3.85 -2.25 5.80
C LEU A 49 -3.38 -3.48 5.01
N LEU A 50 -2.61 -4.37 5.65
CA LEU A 50 -2.03 -5.58 5.03
C LEU A 50 -3.08 -6.59 4.56
N THR A 51 -4.21 -6.69 5.28
CA THR A 51 -5.22 -7.73 5.03
C THR A 51 -6.22 -7.33 3.96
N ARG A 52 -6.61 -6.05 3.91
CA ARG A 52 -7.71 -5.59 3.03
C ARG A 52 -7.31 -4.42 2.16
N LEU A 53 -6.85 -3.33 2.76
CA LEU A 53 -6.78 -2.03 2.08
C LEU A 53 -5.71 -2.00 0.99
N VAL A 54 -4.55 -2.62 1.19
CA VAL A 54 -3.51 -2.68 0.15
C VAL A 54 -3.97 -3.43 -1.10
N TRP A 55 -4.95 -4.33 -0.99
CA TRP A 55 -5.50 -5.10 -2.11
C TRP A 55 -6.55 -4.32 -2.91
N ALA A 56 -7.10 -3.22 -2.36
CA ALA A 56 -8.00 -2.32 -3.10
C ALA A 56 -7.28 -1.44 -4.13
N CYS A 57 -5.97 -1.25 -3.97
CA CYS A 57 -5.18 -0.46 -4.90
C CYS A 57 -5.06 -1.14 -6.28
N SER A 58 -5.35 -0.41 -7.36
CA SER A 58 -5.19 -0.91 -8.74
C SER A 58 -3.76 -0.81 -9.27
N LEU A 59 -2.82 -0.28 -8.48
CA LEU A 59 -1.42 -0.04 -8.89
C LEU A 59 -1.31 0.77 -10.19
N CYS A 60 -2.16 1.78 -10.38
CA CYS A 60 -2.09 2.67 -11.55
C CYS A 60 -0.99 3.76 -11.47
N PHE A 61 -0.33 3.90 -10.32
CA PHE A 61 0.73 4.89 -10.05
C PHE A 61 0.35 6.38 -10.17
N ALA A 62 -0.93 6.72 -10.40
CA ALA A 62 -1.37 8.11 -10.50
C ALA A 62 -1.08 8.93 -9.23
N CYS A 63 -1.19 8.33 -8.04
CA CYS A 63 -0.87 8.99 -6.78
C CYS A 63 0.61 9.34 -6.63
N SER A 64 1.50 8.53 -7.21
CA SER A 64 2.95 8.70 -7.13
C SER A 64 3.45 9.81 -8.05
N SER A 65 2.77 10.07 -9.17
CA SER A 65 3.13 11.14 -10.11
C SER A 65 2.71 12.54 -9.63
N VAL A 66 1.76 12.64 -8.70
CA VAL A 66 1.21 13.92 -8.22
C VAL A 66 1.70 14.33 -6.84
N CYS A 67 2.50 13.50 -6.15
CA CYS A 67 2.95 13.80 -4.80
C CYS A 67 4.00 14.92 -4.79
N PRO A 68 3.74 16.08 -4.14
CA PRO A 68 4.68 17.20 -4.15
C PRO A 68 5.94 16.94 -3.31
N LEU A 69 5.86 16.01 -2.33
CA LEU A 69 6.98 15.63 -1.47
C LEU A 69 7.79 14.45 -2.03
N GLY A 70 7.37 13.89 -3.17
CA GLY A 70 8.05 12.76 -3.80
C GLY A 70 7.91 11.43 -3.04
N THR A 71 6.92 11.30 -2.17
CA THR A 71 6.48 10.00 -1.64
C THR A 71 5.81 9.21 -2.75
N ASP A 72 6.01 7.89 -2.78
CA ASP A 72 5.48 6.97 -3.79
C ASP A 72 4.48 5.98 -3.15
N PRO A 73 3.19 6.35 -3.00
CA PRO A 73 2.21 5.49 -2.34
C PRO A 73 2.00 4.16 -3.06
N ALA A 74 2.13 4.13 -4.40
CA ALA A 74 1.94 2.90 -5.17
C ALA A 74 3.08 1.89 -4.91
N ARG A 75 4.33 2.33 -4.84
CA ARG A 75 5.45 1.45 -4.44
C ARG A 75 5.35 1.02 -2.97
N LEU A 76 4.87 1.89 -2.10
CA LEU A 76 4.60 1.51 -0.70
C LEU A 76 3.56 0.40 -0.63
N VAL A 77 2.49 0.46 -1.42
CA VAL A 77 1.50 -0.63 -1.54
C VAL A 77 2.15 -1.93 -2.04
N LEU A 78 3.01 -1.87 -3.05
CA LEU A 78 3.74 -3.07 -3.52
C LEU A 78 4.57 -3.71 -2.41
N TYR A 79 5.32 -2.90 -1.67
CA TYR A 79 6.10 -3.37 -0.53
C TYR A 79 5.20 -4.01 0.54
N LEU A 80 4.10 -3.36 0.89
CA LEU A 80 3.14 -3.88 1.86
C LEU A 80 2.45 -5.17 1.39
N ARG A 81 2.16 -5.34 0.09
CA ARG A 81 1.63 -6.60 -0.44
C ARG A 81 2.63 -7.74 -0.31
N ARG A 82 3.92 -7.47 -0.55
CA ARG A 82 5.00 -8.44 -0.29
C ARG A 82 5.07 -8.79 1.19
N LEU A 83 5.06 -7.79 2.07
CA LEU A 83 5.06 -8.00 3.52
C LEU A 83 3.82 -8.78 3.98
N ALA A 84 2.65 -8.53 3.39
CA ALA A 84 1.44 -9.29 3.65
C ALA A 84 1.58 -10.75 3.21
N TYR A 85 2.26 -11.02 2.09
CA TYR A 85 2.57 -12.38 1.66
C TYR A 85 3.48 -13.10 2.65
N GLU A 86 4.63 -12.49 2.98
CA GLU A 86 5.63 -13.04 3.92
C GLU A 86 5.04 -13.28 5.32
N ARG A 87 4.07 -12.46 5.75
CA ARG A 87 3.36 -12.62 7.04
C ARG A 87 2.14 -13.54 6.96
N GLY A 88 1.89 -14.21 5.84
CA GLY A 88 0.73 -15.08 5.66
C GLY A 88 -0.63 -14.37 5.64
N LYS A 89 -0.66 -13.05 5.44
CA LYS A 89 -1.86 -12.19 5.38
C LYS A 89 -2.33 -11.89 3.95
N ALA A 90 -1.64 -12.40 2.93
CA ALA A 90 -2.07 -12.23 1.53
C ALA A 90 -3.39 -12.96 1.22
N GLN A 91 -4.08 -12.48 0.17
CA GLN A 91 -5.32 -13.09 -0.32
C GLN A 91 -5.08 -14.53 -0.78
N GLN A 92 -6.08 -15.39 -0.60
CA GLN A 92 -5.97 -16.82 -0.94
C GLN A 92 -5.63 -17.04 -2.42
N ALA A 93 -6.20 -16.24 -3.32
CA ALA A 93 -5.86 -16.30 -4.74
C ALA A 93 -4.37 -16.05 -5.00
N VAL A 94 -3.76 -15.09 -4.31
CA VAL A 94 -2.32 -14.78 -4.44
C VAL A 94 -1.47 -15.94 -3.92
N LYS A 95 -1.85 -16.52 -2.77
CA LYS A 95 -1.16 -17.70 -2.22
C LYS A 95 -1.22 -18.90 -3.16
N ALA A 96 -2.42 -19.19 -3.69
CA ALA A 96 -2.64 -20.28 -4.64
C ALA A 96 -1.83 -20.08 -5.94
N CYS A 97 -1.85 -18.88 -6.51
CA CYS A 97 -1.03 -18.56 -7.68
C CYS A 97 0.47 -18.72 -7.41
N SER A 98 0.97 -18.28 -6.25
CA SER A 98 2.38 -18.44 -5.89
C SER A 98 2.79 -19.92 -5.85
N GLN A 99 1.98 -20.77 -5.21
CA GLN A 99 2.23 -22.21 -5.14
C GLN A 99 2.26 -22.87 -6.52
N LEU A 100 1.36 -22.48 -7.42
CA LEU A 100 1.34 -22.99 -8.80
C LEU A 100 2.57 -22.58 -9.61
N LEU A 101 3.11 -21.40 -9.33
CA LEU A 101 4.29 -20.86 -10.02
C LEU A 101 5.62 -21.30 -9.38
N GLY A 102 5.58 -22.18 -8.37
CA GLY A 102 6.77 -22.64 -7.66
C GLY A 102 7.37 -21.61 -6.70
N GLY A 103 6.60 -20.61 -6.28
CA GLY A 103 7.01 -19.66 -5.24
C GLY A 103 6.98 -20.33 -3.87
N GLU A 104 8.13 -20.35 -3.20
CA GLU A 104 8.27 -20.87 -1.84
C GLU A 104 7.55 -19.94 -0.85
N SER A 105 6.75 -20.55 0.04
CA SER A 105 5.85 -19.88 0.99
C SER A 105 6.55 -19.39 2.25
#